data_AF-A0A1T5L425-F1
#
_entry.id   AF-A0A1T5L425-F1
#
_cell.length_a   1.000
_cell.length_b   1.000
_cell.length_c   1.000
_cell.angle_alpha   90.00
_cell.angle_beta   90.00
_cell.angle_gamma   90.00
#
_symmetry.space_group_name_H-M   'P 1'
#
loop_
_entity.id
_entity.type
_entity.pdbx_description
1 polymer ?
#
loop_
_entity_poly.entity_id
_entity_poly.type
_entity_poly.pdbx_seq_one_letter_code
_entity_poly.pdbx_strand_id
1 'polypeptide(L)'
;MSTAPLGRRGRLLRLGAARDTSAVRHLVTFLVVSVATVLVTRFLLAASGYPQVGGGGLHVAHVLWGGLGMALAVVVLLSWVGPAPRSLGAVLGGIGFGLFVDEIGKFVTSDNDYFYAPTAALIYAVVVVLVLLVEALHGRRAHHPAEYLAVATDRAVAGVAGGFTDADRAEARALVERGQGEPGAAEVAALVEAVPRDDVTVPDPVRALVRRASAWFADAMEHRWAAAVVTVAVLGTAAGSLVVGLRVLTGEVDVPTWVGAGILAAVATTVGCVVRALVVGRGDHRAGAVWVRRGVLVSLLVTQLLAFRAVQWVAVAGLVVDLLVLVALGVALGRDDERRTTRPRGR
;
A
#
# COMPACT_ATOMS: atom_id res chain seq x y z
N MET A 1 -11.09 26.84 32.03
CA MET A 1 -10.28 26.04 31.09
C MET A 1 -10.25 24.60 31.58
N SER A 2 -11.08 23.73 31.01
CA SER A 2 -11.12 22.31 31.38
C SER A 2 -10.01 21.58 30.66
N THR A 3 -8.90 21.30 31.37
CA THR A 3 -7.84 20.43 30.88
C THR A 3 -8.36 19.00 30.86
N ALA A 4 -9.05 18.61 29.78
CA ALA A 4 -9.28 17.20 29.50
C ALA A 4 -7.91 16.48 29.53
N PRO A 5 -7.71 15.47 30.39
CA PRO A 5 -6.37 15.07 30.76
C PRO A 5 -5.69 14.37 29.58
N LEU A 6 -4.56 14.93 29.15
CA LEU A 6 -3.59 14.30 28.26
C LEU A 6 -3.24 12.85 28.68
N GLY A 7 -3.54 12.48 29.93
CA GLY A 7 -3.38 11.14 30.50
C GLY A 7 -4.19 10.02 29.82
N ARG A 8 -5.26 10.32 29.06
CA ARG A 8 -5.97 9.29 28.26
C ARG A 8 -5.38 9.09 26.85
N ARG A 9 -4.39 9.88 26.44
CA ARG A 9 -3.79 9.77 25.10
C ARG A 9 -2.80 8.59 25.05
N GLY A 10 -2.82 7.84 23.95
CA GLY A 10 -1.82 6.80 23.70
C GLY A 10 -0.40 7.35 23.69
N ARG A 11 0.59 6.51 24.04
CA ARG A 11 2.00 6.93 24.16
C ARG A 11 2.54 7.64 22.92
N LEU A 12 2.20 7.15 21.72
CA LEU A 12 2.65 7.75 20.45
C LEU A 12 2.14 9.20 20.27
N LEU A 13 0.86 9.46 20.58
CA LEU A 13 0.30 10.81 20.52
C LEU A 13 0.95 11.76 21.52
N ARG A 14 1.35 11.24 22.69
CA ARG A 14 2.07 12.03 23.70
C ARG A 14 3.51 12.34 23.28
N LEU A 15 4.11 11.51 22.43
CA LEU A 15 5.41 11.76 21.81
C LEU A 15 5.32 12.66 20.56
N GLY A 16 4.13 13.14 20.21
CA GLY A 16 3.92 13.98 19.02
C GLY A 16 3.74 13.22 17.71
N ALA A 17 3.70 11.88 17.74
CA ALA A 17 3.49 11.06 16.55
C ALA A 17 1.99 10.93 16.21
N ALA A 18 1.38 12.03 15.77
CA ALA A 18 0.02 12.04 15.24
C ALA A 18 0.00 11.44 13.83
N ARG A 19 -0.94 10.53 13.55
CA ARG A 19 -1.08 9.93 12.22
C ARG A 19 -1.65 10.94 11.23
N ASP A 20 -0.97 11.09 10.09
CA ASP A 20 -1.46 11.89 8.96
C ASP A 20 -2.62 11.15 8.25
N THR A 21 -3.73 11.85 8.02
CA THR A 21 -4.89 11.30 7.31
C THR A 21 -4.59 10.98 5.84
N SER A 22 -3.51 11.54 5.30
CA SER A 22 -3.00 11.27 3.97
C SER A 22 -1.87 10.23 3.91
N ALA A 23 -1.40 9.72 5.04
CA ALA A 23 -0.25 8.82 5.09
C ALA A 23 -0.41 7.60 4.17
N VAL A 24 -1.58 6.96 4.17
CA VAL A 24 -1.87 5.81 3.29
C VAL A 24 -1.66 6.16 1.83
N ARG A 25 -2.07 7.36 1.38
CA ARG A 25 -1.90 7.79 -0.01
C ARG A 25 -0.41 7.95 -0.36
N HIS A 26 0.37 8.58 0.50
CA HIS A 26 1.82 8.74 0.27
C HIS A 26 2.53 7.37 0.22
N LEU A 27 2.20 6.47 1.15
CA LEU A 27 2.78 5.13 1.20
C LEU A 27 2.38 4.26 0.01
N VAL A 28 1.13 4.32 -0.42
CA VAL A 28 0.66 3.65 -1.65
C VAL A 28 1.34 4.24 -2.88
N THR A 29 1.52 5.56 -2.95
CA THR A 29 2.25 6.20 -4.04
C THR A 29 3.69 5.70 -4.10
N PHE A 30 4.39 5.71 -2.97
CA PHE A 30 5.74 5.16 -2.84
C PHE A 30 5.81 3.70 -3.33
N LEU A 31 4.88 2.85 -2.89
CA LEU A 31 4.81 1.44 -3.29
C LEU A 31 4.56 1.27 -4.79
N VAL A 32 3.53 1.93 -5.33
CA VAL A 32 3.15 1.82 -6.75
C VAL A 32 4.29 2.31 -7.64
N VAL A 33 4.91 3.43 -7.30
CA VAL A 33 6.06 3.96 -8.02
C VAL A 33 7.26 3.00 -7.93
N SER A 34 7.50 2.38 -6.76
CA SER A 34 8.57 1.37 -6.61
C SER A 34 8.35 0.17 -7.53
N VAL A 35 7.15 -0.43 -7.50
CA VAL A 35 6.82 -1.59 -8.33
C VAL A 35 6.88 -1.23 -9.81
N ALA A 36 6.30 -0.10 -10.22
CA ALA A 36 6.37 0.39 -11.59
C ALA A 36 7.82 0.60 -12.03
N THR A 37 8.67 1.15 -11.16
CA THR A 37 10.09 1.35 -11.45
C THR A 37 10.81 0.02 -11.69
N VAL A 38 10.58 -1.00 -10.86
CA VAL A 38 11.13 -2.35 -11.08
C VAL A 38 10.67 -2.92 -12.43
N LEU A 39 9.37 -2.87 -12.72
CA LEU A 39 8.82 -3.45 -13.94
C LEU A 39 9.33 -2.74 -15.21
N VAL A 40 9.36 -1.41 -15.19
CA VAL A 40 9.88 -0.60 -16.30
C VAL A 40 11.37 -0.85 -16.49
N THR A 41 12.15 -0.88 -15.41
CA THR A 41 13.60 -1.13 -15.47
C THR A 41 13.88 -2.50 -16.09
N ARG A 42 13.21 -3.56 -15.61
CA ARG A 42 13.35 -4.91 -16.17
C ARG A 42 12.90 -5.01 -17.62
N PHE A 43 11.79 -4.37 -17.97
CA PHE A 43 11.31 -4.34 -19.36
C PHE A 43 12.35 -3.68 -20.28
N LEU A 44 12.89 -2.53 -19.89
CA LEU A 44 13.91 -1.82 -20.65
C LEU A 44 15.19 -2.64 -20.79
N LEU A 45 15.65 -3.29 -19.71
CA LEU A 45 16.83 -4.16 -19.75
C LEU A 45 16.61 -5.38 -20.64
N ALA A 46 15.44 -6.03 -20.57
CA ALA A 46 15.10 -7.14 -21.45
C ALA A 46 15.02 -6.71 -22.92
N ALA A 47 14.40 -5.55 -23.20
CA ALA A 47 14.26 -5.01 -24.55
C ALA A 47 15.59 -4.57 -25.16
N SER A 48 16.54 -4.12 -24.34
CA SER A 48 17.87 -3.68 -24.77
C SER A 48 18.95 -4.78 -24.74
N GLY A 49 18.60 -6.00 -24.31
CA GLY A 49 19.53 -7.13 -24.26
C GLY A 49 20.54 -7.07 -23.11
N TYR A 50 20.16 -6.46 -21.97
CA TYR A 50 20.99 -6.29 -20.78
C TYR A 50 22.32 -5.56 -21.04
N PRO A 51 22.28 -4.32 -21.56
CA PRO A 51 23.48 -3.55 -21.82
C PRO A 51 24.19 -3.23 -20.51
N GLN A 52 25.50 -3.48 -20.47
CA GLN A 52 26.32 -3.12 -19.32
C GLN A 52 26.73 -1.65 -19.42
N VAL A 53 26.32 -0.85 -18.46
CA VAL A 53 26.75 0.56 -18.34
C VAL A 53 28.02 0.58 -17.48
N GLY A 54 29.17 0.63 -18.16
CA GLY A 54 30.47 0.49 -17.53
C GLY A 54 31.57 0.02 -18.49
N GLY A 55 32.82 0.43 -18.26
CA GLY A 55 33.97 0.02 -19.07
C GLY A 55 35.21 -0.20 -18.19
N GLY A 56 36.08 -1.14 -18.58
CA GLY A 56 37.34 -1.41 -17.88
C GLY A 56 37.22 -2.07 -16.50
N GLY A 57 36.13 -2.78 -16.21
CA GLY A 57 35.87 -3.45 -14.92
C GLY A 57 35.04 -2.64 -13.91
N LEU A 58 34.59 -1.44 -14.28
CA LEU A 58 33.67 -0.61 -13.49
C LEU A 58 32.24 -0.75 -14.04
N HIS A 59 31.35 -1.38 -13.28
CA HIS A 59 29.91 -1.45 -13.58
C HIS A 59 29.15 -0.48 -12.68
N VAL A 60 28.50 0.53 -13.27
CA VAL A 60 27.63 1.44 -12.50
C VAL A 60 26.27 0.76 -12.32
N ALA A 61 26.07 0.12 -11.18
CA ALA A 61 24.81 -0.54 -10.87
C ALA A 61 23.69 0.50 -10.65
N HIS A 62 22.48 0.19 -11.13
CA HIS A 62 21.31 1.06 -10.94
C HIS A 62 20.94 1.24 -9.47
N VAL A 63 21.47 0.39 -8.59
CA VAL A 63 21.42 0.55 -7.12
C VAL A 63 21.98 1.90 -6.63
N LEU A 64 23.00 2.47 -7.30
CA LEU A 64 23.58 3.76 -6.93
C LEU A 64 22.58 4.89 -7.20
N TRP A 65 21.95 4.85 -8.37
CA TRP A 65 20.85 5.75 -8.72
C TRP A 65 19.64 5.55 -7.80
N GLY A 66 19.40 4.30 -7.37
CA GLY A 66 18.42 3.98 -6.34
C GLY A 66 18.70 4.68 -5.02
N GLY A 67 19.94 4.56 -4.51
CA GLY A 67 20.40 5.27 -3.33
C GLY A 67 20.29 6.79 -3.45
N LEU A 68 20.68 7.36 -4.61
CA LEU A 68 20.55 8.78 -4.88
C LEU A 68 19.10 9.24 -4.87
N GLY A 69 18.18 8.50 -5.50
CA GLY A 69 16.75 8.81 -5.51
C GLY A 69 16.15 8.84 -4.09
N MET A 70 16.53 7.87 -3.25
CA MET A 70 16.13 7.86 -1.84
C MET A 70 16.75 9.03 -1.05
N ALA A 71 18.02 9.37 -1.28
CA ALA A 71 18.68 10.51 -0.66
C ALA A 71 17.99 11.84 -1.03
N LEU A 72 17.65 12.02 -2.32
CA LEU A 72 16.88 13.17 -2.80
C LEU A 72 15.50 13.25 -2.16
N ALA A 73 14.82 12.12 -1.96
CA ALA A 73 13.55 12.07 -1.24
C ALA A 73 13.71 12.57 0.21
N VAL A 74 14.76 12.15 0.91
CA VAL A 74 15.07 12.64 2.27
C VAL A 74 15.37 14.14 2.25
N VAL A 75 16.17 14.63 1.31
CA VAL A 75 16.44 16.06 1.16
C VAL A 75 15.14 16.83 0.98
N VAL A 76 14.23 16.37 0.12
CA VAL A 76 12.92 17.00 -0.08
C VAL A 76 12.08 17.01 1.20
N LEU A 77 12.00 15.89 1.91
CA LEU A 77 11.20 15.80 3.14
C LEU A 77 11.77 16.63 4.30
N LEU A 78 13.07 16.90 4.31
CA LEU A 78 13.74 17.69 5.35
C LEU A 78 13.89 19.18 5.01
N SER A 79 13.86 19.54 3.73
CA SER A 79 14.10 20.93 3.29
C SER A 79 12.86 21.82 3.40
N TRP A 80 11.66 21.25 3.35
CA TRP A 80 10.40 21.99 3.34
C TRP A 80 9.49 21.56 4.49
N VAL A 81 8.82 22.55 5.09
CA VAL A 81 7.82 22.31 6.13
C VAL A 81 6.43 22.17 5.51
N GLY A 82 5.60 21.31 6.10
CA GLY A 82 4.21 21.10 5.70
C GLY A 82 4.01 19.91 4.75
N PRO A 83 2.76 19.69 4.28
CA PRO A 83 2.39 18.49 3.52
C PRO A 83 2.77 18.52 2.04
N ALA A 84 2.94 19.69 1.43
CA ALA A 84 3.18 19.85 -0.01
C ALA A 84 4.33 18.97 -0.57
N PRO A 85 5.54 18.91 0.03
CA PRO A 85 6.65 18.11 -0.51
C PRO A 85 6.46 16.59 -0.35
N ARG A 86 5.49 16.12 0.45
CA ARG A 86 5.38 14.68 0.81
C ARG A 86 5.03 13.80 -0.39
N SER A 87 4.21 14.29 -1.31
CA SER A 87 3.91 13.56 -2.56
C SER A 87 5.17 13.40 -3.43
N LEU A 88 5.98 14.46 -3.57
CA LEU A 88 7.23 14.39 -4.31
C LEU A 88 8.23 13.46 -3.61
N GLY A 89 8.35 13.55 -2.29
CA GLY A 89 9.18 12.65 -1.49
C GLY A 89 8.75 11.17 -1.65
N ALA A 90 7.45 10.88 -1.69
CA ALA A 90 6.94 9.54 -1.94
C ALA A 90 7.29 9.04 -3.35
N VAL A 91 7.21 9.89 -4.37
CA VAL A 91 7.58 9.53 -5.75
C VAL A 91 9.09 9.29 -5.87
N LEU A 92 9.92 10.24 -5.43
CA LEU A 92 11.38 10.11 -5.50
C LEU A 92 11.87 8.92 -4.67
N GLY A 93 11.31 8.74 -3.48
CA GLY A 93 11.60 7.60 -2.63
C GLY A 93 11.21 6.29 -3.31
N GLY A 94 10.05 6.25 -3.97
CA GLY A 94 9.58 5.08 -4.68
C GLY A 94 10.48 4.72 -5.87
N ILE A 95 10.89 5.72 -6.68
CA ILE A 95 11.84 5.50 -7.78
C ILE A 95 13.15 4.96 -7.22
N GLY A 96 13.70 5.63 -6.21
CA GLY A 96 14.96 5.23 -5.58
C GLY A 96 14.92 3.82 -5.01
N PHE A 97 13.87 3.50 -4.26
CA PHE A 97 13.68 2.19 -3.67
C PHE A 97 13.45 1.10 -4.73
N GLY A 98 12.67 1.38 -5.78
CA GLY A 98 12.44 0.45 -6.87
C GLY A 98 13.73 0.06 -7.60
N LEU A 99 14.57 1.05 -7.96
CA LEU A 99 15.89 0.80 -8.57
C LEU A 99 16.83 0.04 -7.64
N PHE A 100 16.79 0.33 -6.33
CA PHE A 100 17.60 -0.38 -5.34
C PHE A 100 17.19 -1.84 -5.21
N VAL A 101 15.88 -2.10 -5.12
CA VAL A 101 15.33 -3.44 -4.93
C VAL A 101 15.52 -4.31 -6.18
N ASP A 102 15.53 -3.75 -7.39
CA ASP A 102 15.74 -4.52 -8.62
C ASP A 102 17.12 -5.23 -8.65
N GLU A 103 18.12 -4.64 -8.00
CA GLU A 103 19.49 -5.18 -7.91
C GLU A 103 19.72 -6.06 -6.66
N ILE A 104 18.70 -6.33 -5.83
CA ILE A 104 18.87 -7.16 -4.61
C ILE A 104 19.44 -8.55 -4.94
N GLY A 105 19.07 -9.13 -6.09
CA GLY A 105 19.58 -10.43 -6.53
C GLY A 105 21.09 -10.50 -6.63
N LYS A 106 21.69 -9.41 -7.13
CA LYS A 106 23.14 -9.28 -7.30
C LYS A 106 23.88 -9.24 -5.97
N PHE A 107 23.31 -8.65 -4.93
CA PHE A 107 24.00 -8.48 -3.64
C PHE A 107 23.74 -9.61 -2.62
N VAL A 108 22.83 -10.54 -2.94
CA VAL A 108 22.51 -11.67 -2.05
C VAL A 108 23.38 -12.90 -2.33
N THR A 109 24.02 -12.98 -3.50
CA THR A 109 24.97 -14.06 -3.82
C THR A 109 26.41 -13.59 -3.65
N SER A 110 27.27 -14.46 -3.14
CA SER A 110 28.72 -14.22 -3.01
C SER A 110 29.40 -13.95 -4.35
N ASP A 111 28.78 -14.34 -5.46
CA ASP A 111 29.34 -14.26 -6.82
C ASP A 111 28.75 -13.10 -7.66
N ASN A 112 27.91 -12.24 -7.08
CA ASN A 112 27.23 -11.15 -7.79
C ASN A 112 26.40 -11.59 -9.02
N ASP A 113 25.75 -12.75 -8.96
CA ASP A 113 25.00 -13.31 -10.08
C ASP A 113 23.64 -12.62 -10.26
N TYR A 114 23.46 -11.99 -11.42
CA TYR A 114 22.25 -11.28 -11.85
C TYR A 114 21.06 -12.24 -12.06
N PHE A 115 21.31 -13.53 -12.29
CA PHE A 115 20.32 -14.55 -12.60
C PHE A 115 20.04 -15.52 -11.45
N TYR A 116 20.41 -15.15 -10.22
CA TYR A 116 20.08 -15.95 -9.04
C TYR A 116 18.56 -16.18 -8.96
N ALA A 117 18.13 -17.43 -9.15
CA ALA A 117 16.73 -17.84 -9.29
C ALA A 117 15.76 -17.27 -8.22
N PRO A 118 16.17 -17.03 -6.95
CA PRO A 118 15.35 -16.38 -5.93
C PRO A 118 15.17 -14.86 -6.04
N THR A 119 15.82 -14.16 -6.97
CA THR A 119 15.79 -12.68 -7.02
C THR A 119 14.38 -12.12 -7.13
N ALA A 120 13.55 -12.69 -8.00
CA ALA A 120 12.15 -12.28 -8.14
C ALA A 120 11.35 -12.53 -6.84
N ALA A 121 11.63 -13.64 -6.14
CA ALA A 121 11.00 -13.96 -4.86
C ALA A 121 11.43 -13.01 -3.72
N LEU A 122 12.67 -12.52 -3.74
CA LEU A 122 13.16 -11.53 -2.77
C LEU A 122 12.55 -10.15 -3.01
N ILE A 123 12.54 -9.67 -4.25
CA ILE A 123 11.85 -8.43 -4.65
C ILE A 123 10.38 -8.51 -4.22
N TYR A 124 9.73 -9.63 -4.52
CA TYR A 124 8.38 -9.92 -4.09
C TYR A 124 8.22 -9.83 -2.56
N ALA A 125 9.05 -10.55 -1.80
CA ALA A 125 9.00 -10.54 -0.34
C ALA A 125 9.11 -9.12 0.24
N VAL A 126 10.02 -8.31 -0.31
CA VAL A 126 10.21 -6.91 0.11
C VAL A 126 8.94 -6.09 -0.14
N VAL A 127 8.35 -6.19 -1.34
CA VAL A 127 7.09 -5.49 -1.69
C VAL A 127 5.96 -5.91 -0.75
N VAL A 128 5.85 -7.22 -0.48
CA VAL A 128 4.82 -7.77 0.39
C VAL A 128 4.98 -7.32 1.84
N VAL A 129 6.20 -7.37 2.39
CA VAL A 129 6.49 -6.88 3.74
C VAL A 129 6.15 -5.40 3.86
N LEU A 130 6.46 -4.60 2.86
CA LEU A 130 6.13 -3.19 2.82
C LEU A 130 4.61 -2.96 2.83
N VAL A 131 3.84 -3.69 2.01
CA VAL A 131 2.37 -3.65 2.02
C VAL A 131 1.82 -3.99 3.41
N LEU A 132 2.32 -5.08 4.02
CA LEU A 132 1.91 -5.47 5.36
C LEU A 132 2.23 -4.41 6.41
N LEU A 133 3.40 -3.77 6.31
CA LEU A 133 3.79 -2.70 7.22
C LEU A 133 2.85 -1.49 7.09
N VAL A 134 2.50 -1.10 5.87
CA VAL A 134 1.54 -0.01 5.62
C VAL A 134 0.18 -0.34 6.24
N GLU A 135 -0.32 -1.56 6.01
CA GLU A 135 -1.57 -2.06 6.60
C GLU A 135 -1.53 -2.18 8.13
N ALA A 136 -0.40 -2.58 8.71
CA ALA A 136 -0.24 -2.70 10.15
C ALA A 136 -0.21 -1.32 10.84
N LEU A 137 0.47 -0.34 10.22
CA LEU A 137 0.61 1.02 10.74
C LEU A 137 -0.66 1.85 10.57
N HIS A 138 -1.32 1.73 9.42
CA HIS A 138 -2.43 2.61 9.01
C HIS A 138 -3.75 1.87 8.79
N GLY A 139 -3.85 0.62 9.21
CA GLY A 139 -5.09 -0.16 9.19
C GLY A 139 -6.22 0.48 10.00
N ARG A 140 -7.41 -0.15 9.98
CA ARG A 140 -8.76 0.37 10.32
C ARG A 140 -9.00 0.98 11.71
N ARG A 141 -7.99 1.40 12.46
CA ARG A 141 -8.16 2.16 13.70
C ARG A 141 -8.55 3.59 13.35
N ALA A 142 -9.76 3.97 13.75
CA ALA A 142 -10.24 5.35 13.68
C ALA A 142 -9.18 6.31 14.26
N HIS A 143 -9.07 7.49 13.64
CA HIS A 143 -8.20 8.54 14.13
C HIS A 143 -8.75 9.13 15.43
N HIS A 144 -7.84 9.47 16.34
CA HIS A 144 -8.20 10.23 17.54
C HIS A 144 -8.53 11.68 17.12
N PRO A 145 -9.51 12.37 17.75
CA PRO A 145 -9.85 13.76 17.41
C PRO A 145 -8.64 14.71 17.33
N ALA A 146 -7.70 14.57 18.27
CA ALA A 146 -6.44 15.31 18.28
C ALA A 146 -5.56 15.11 17.02
N GLU A 147 -5.63 13.95 16.35
CA GLU A 147 -4.91 13.70 15.09
C GLU A 147 -5.50 14.56 13.96
N TYR A 148 -6.83 14.73 13.91
CA TYR A 148 -7.45 15.59 12.90
C TYR A 148 -7.03 17.06 13.09
N LEU A 149 -7.00 17.55 14.33
CA LEU A 149 -6.49 18.89 14.62
C LEU A 149 -5.01 19.04 14.24
N ALA A 150 -4.16 18.06 14.59
CA ALA A 150 -2.74 18.10 14.23
C ALA A 150 -2.55 18.19 12.70
N VAL A 151 -3.32 17.42 11.94
CA VAL A 151 -3.28 17.45 10.46
C VAL A 151 -3.84 18.76 9.90
N ALA A 152 -4.88 19.35 10.52
CA ALA A 152 -5.38 20.67 10.13
C ALA A 152 -4.31 21.76 10.34
N THR A 153 -3.62 21.72 11.48
CA THR A 153 -2.50 22.64 11.77
C THR A 153 -1.35 22.45 10.78
N ASP A 154 -0.96 21.20 10.50
CA ASP A 154 0.09 20.90 9.52
C ASP A 154 -0.25 21.42 8.11
N ARG A 155 -1.53 21.32 7.69
CA ARG A 155 -1.99 21.97 6.45
C ARG A 155 -1.90 23.48 6.51
N ALA A 156 -2.29 24.09 7.63
CA ALA A 156 -2.19 25.52 7.81
C ALA A 156 -0.74 26.03 7.73
N VAL A 157 0.28 25.21 8.05
CA VAL A 157 1.69 25.61 7.86
C VAL A 157 2.00 25.91 6.39
N ALA A 158 1.55 25.07 5.46
CA ALA A 158 1.68 25.35 4.03
C ALA A 158 0.80 26.53 3.61
N GLY A 159 -0.41 26.62 4.16
CA GLY A 159 -1.36 27.70 3.86
C GLY A 159 -0.88 29.08 4.30
N VAL A 160 -0.19 29.20 5.43
CA VAL A 160 0.35 30.49 5.90
C VAL A 160 1.43 31.01 4.95
N ALA A 161 2.19 30.12 4.31
CA ALA A 161 3.23 30.50 3.36
C ALA A 161 2.70 30.77 1.94
N GLY A 162 1.77 29.94 1.46
CA GLY A 162 1.32 29.95 0.06
C GLY A 162 -0.15 30.27 -0.17
N GLY A 163 -0.96 30.42 0.88
CA GLY A 163 -2.41 30.55 0.80
C GLY A 163 -3.14 29.20 0.68
N PHE A 164 -4.47 29.25 0.66
CA PHE A 164 -5.33 28.09 0.47
C PHE A 164 -6.19 28.23 -0.78
N THR A 165 -6.25 27.15 -1.55
CA THR A 165 -7.33 26.94 -2.51
C THR A 165 -8.65 26.71 -1.77
N ASP A 166 -9.78 26.88 -2.45
CA ASP A 166 -11.09 26.61 -1.86
C ASP A 166 -11.22 25.15 -1.38
N ALA A 167 -10.61 24.22 -2.13
CA ALA A 167 -10.60 22.81 -1.79
C ALA A 167 -9.76 22.53 -0.53
N ASP A 168 -8.57 23.15 -0.42
CA ASP A 168 -7.70 22.97 0.75
C ASP A 168 -8.31 23.59 2.00
N ARG A 169 -8.96 24.75 1.88
CA ARG A 169 -9.69 25.37 2.99
C ARG A 169 -10.85 24.49 3.45
N ALA A 170 -11.64 23.95 2.51
CA ALA A 170 -12.73 23.04 2.84
C ALA A 170 -12.23 21.74 3.51
N GLU A 171 -11.12 21.17 3.03
CA GLU A 171 -10.50 19.98 3.62
C GLU A 171 -9.97 20.27 5.04
N ALA A 172 -9.33 21.43 5.25
CA ALA A 172 -8.86 21.86 6.57
C ALA A 172 -10.01 22.11 7.56
N ARG A 173 -11.11 22.76 7.12
CA ARG A 173 -12.32 22.96 7.93
C ARG A 173 -12.94 21.63 8.36
N ALA A 174 -13.08 20.68 7.44
CA ALA A 174 -13.62 19.36 7.76
C ALA A 174 -12.78 18.60 8.80
N LEU A 175 -11.46 18.81 8.81
CA LEU A 175 -10.58 18.23 9.83
C LEU A 175 -10.75 18.92 11.19
N VAL A 176 -10.90 20.24 11.21
CA VAL A 176 -11.20 21.00 12.43
C VAL A 176 -12.53 20.56 13.02
N GLU A 177 -13.57 20.38 12.20
CA GLU A 177 -14.87 19.86 12.61
C GLU A 177 -14.78 18.48 13.26
N ARG A 178 -13.97 17.57 12.70
CA ARG A 178 -13.74 16.23 13.27
C ARG A 178 -12.91 16.25 14.55
N GLY A 179 -12.14 17.31 14.76
CA GLY A 179 -11.33 17.55 15.95
C GLY A 179 -12.03 18.38 17.03
N GLN A 180 -13.31 18.75 16.84
CA GLN A 180 -14.05 19.56 17.80
C GLN A 180 -14.08 18.92 19.19
N GLY A 181 -13.94 19.77 20.22
CA GLY A 181 -13.86 19.36 21.62
C GLY A 181 -12.45 19.05 22.13
N GLU A 182 -11.44 18.99 21.25
CA GLU A 182 -10.04 18.97 21.69
C GLU A 182 -9.53 20.38 22.02
N PRO A 183 -8.59 20.52 22.98
CA PRO A 183 -7.95 21.80 23.26
C PRO A 183 -7.26 22.37 22.01
N GLY A 184 -7.44 23.66 21.74
CA GLY A 184 -6.85 24.32 20.58
C GLY A 184 -7.72 24.31 19.31
N ALA A 185 -8.89 23.64 19.32
CA ALA A 185 -9.74 23.53 18.13
C ALA A 185 -10.20 24.89 17.58
N ALA A 186 -10.55 25.83 18.46
CA ALA A 186 -11.03 27.15 18.07
C ALA A 186 -9.91 28.00 17.47
N GLU A 187 -8.70 27.90 18.02
CA GLU A 187 -7.50 28.59 17.57
C GLU A 187 -7.06 28.07 16.20
N VAL A 188 -7.08 26.75 15.99
CA VAL A 188 -6.80 26.16 14.67
C VAL A 188 -7.88 26.53 13.66
N ALA A 189 -9.15 26.58 14.05
CA ALA A 189 -10.23 27.06 13.19
C ALA A 189 -9.97 28.50 12.73
N ALA A 190 -9.66 29.40 13.67
CA ALA A 190 -9.35 30.79 13.37
C ALA A 190 -8.12 30.92 12.45
N LEU A 191 -7.08 30.11 12.66
CA LEU A 191 -5.91 30.07 11.79
C LEU A 191 -6.29 29.66 10.36
N VAL A 192 -7.09 28.60 10.19
CA VAL A 192 -7.54 28.12 8.87
C VAL A 192 -8.36 29.19 8.13
N GLU A 193 -9.18 29.95 8.85
CA GLU A 193 -9.95 31.07 8.28
C GLU A 193 -9.08 32.27 7.91
N ALA A 194 -8.02 32.53 8.68
CA ALA A 194 -7.11 33.65 8.45
C ALA A 194 -6.18 33.44 7.24
N VAL A 195 -5.97 32.19 6.79
CA VAL A 195 -5.13 31.89 5.63
C VAL A 195 -5.71 32.53 4.36
N PRO A 196 -4.95 33.36 3.62
CA PRO A 196 -5.39 33.99 2.38
C PRO A 196 -5.84 32.97 1.33
N ARG A 197 -6.76 33.38 0.45
CA ARG A 197 -7.13 32.57 -0.71
C ARG A 197 -5.99 32.62 -1.73
N ASP A 198 -5.66 31.46 -2.28
CA ASP A 198 -4.78 31.31 -3.44
C ASP A 198 -5.49 30.49 -4.53
N ASP A 199 -5.06 30.63 -5.78
CA ASP A 199 -5.60 29.91 -6.94
C ASP A 199 -4.64 28.85 -7.50
N VAL A 200 -3.39 28.81 -7.03
CA VAL A 200 -2.40 27.83 -7.47
C VAL A 200 -2.72 26.46 -6.87
N THR A 201 -3.22 25.57 -7.71
CA THR A 201 -3.36 24.15 -7.39
C THR A 201 -2.12 23.41 -7.87
N VAL A 202 -1.41 22.72 -6.96
CA VAL A 202 -0.35 21.80 -7.37
C VAL A 202 -1.01 20.58 -8.02
N PRO A 203 -0.73 20.27 -9.29
CA PRO A 203 -1.30 19.09 -9.94
C PRO A 203 -0.81 17.82 -9.21
N ASP A 204 -1.76 17.04 -8.70
CA ASP A 204 -1.48 15.70 -8.16
C ASP A 204 -2.11 14.64 -9.10
N PRO A 205 -1.42 14.27 -10.19
CA PRO A 205 -1.93 13.31 -11.17
C PRO A 205 -2.13 11.93 -10.54
N VAL A 206 -1.33 11.58 -9.53
CA VAL A 206 -1.47 10.32 -8.78
C VAL A 206 -2.78 10.34 -7.99
N ARG A 207 -3.10 11.43 -7.27
CA ARG A 207 -4.40 11.57 -6.57
C ARG A 207 -5.57 11.51 -7.55
N ALA A 208 -5.44 12.08 -8.75
CA ALA A 208 -6.47 11.97 -9.77
C ALA A 208 -6.68 10.53 -10.26
N LEU A 209 -5.59 9.80 -10.54
CA LEU A 209 -5.62 8.40 -10.95
C LEU A 209 -6.20 7.51 -9.85
N VAL A 210 -5.71 7.65 -8.60
CA VAL A 210 -6.17 6.87 -7.45
C VAL A 210 -7.65 7.12 -7.18
N ARG A 211 -8.12 8.38 -7.20
CA ARG A 211 -9.55 8.69 -7.02
C ARG A 211 -10.40 8.05 -8.12
N ARG A 212 -9.97 8.12 -9.38
CA ARG A 212 -10.69 7.53 -10.51
C ARG A 212 -10.75 6.00 -10.39
N ALA A 213 -9.62 5.37 -10.06
CA ALA A 213 -9.55 3.94 -9.81
C ALA A 213 -10.44 3.54 -8.62
N SER A 214 -10.37 4.26 -7.49
CA SER A 214 -11.19 3.98 -6.31
C SER A 214 -12.68 4.16 -6.55
N ALA A 215 -13.09 5.17 -7.33
CA ALA A 215 -14.49 5.38 -7.71
C ALA A 215 -15.00 4.28 -8.65
N TRP A 216 -14.23 3.95 -9.70
CA TRP A 216 -14.58 2.85 -10.60
C TRP A 216 -14.68 1.50 -9.86
N PHE A 217 -13.71 1.22 -8.98
CA PHE A 217 -13.75 0.02 -8.12
C PHE A 217 -14.92 0.05 -7.13
N ALA A 218 -15.29 1.23 -6.64
CA ALA A 218 -16.45 1.38 -5.77
C ALA A 218 -17.71 0.90 -6.43
N ASP A 219 -17.97 1.44 -7.62
CA ASP A 219 -19.17 1.20 -8.41
C ASP A 219 -19.22 -0.26 -8.87
N ALA A 220 -18.07 -0.82 -9.25
CA ALA A 220 -17.95 -2.24 -9.61
C ALA A 220 -18.32 -3.16 -8.43
N MET A 221 -17.91 -2.81 -7.21
CA MET A 221 -18.16 -3.60 -5.99
C MET A 221 -19.59 -3.52 -5.46
N GLU A 222 -20.41 -2.56 -5.90
CA GLU A 222 -21.83 -2.48 -5.50
C GLU A 222 -22.69 -3.58 -6.13
N HIS A 223 -22.18 -4.28 -7.13
CA HIS A 223 -22.91 -5.31 -7.84
C HIS A 223 -22.79 -6.67 -7.15
N ARG A 224 -23.90 -7.40 -7.04
CA ARG A 224 -23.95 -8.75 -6.44
C ARG A 224 -23.02 -9.78 -7.10
N TRP A 225 -22.63 -9.55 -8.36
CA TRP A 225 -21.69 -10.42 -9.09
C TRP A 225 -20.24 -10.19 -8.66
N ALA A 226 -19.92 -9.06 -8.03
CA ALA A 226 -18.57 -8.69 -7.62
C ALA A 226 -17.98 -9.69 -6.61
N ALA A 227 -18.78 -10.13 -5.63
CA ALA A 227 -18.36 -11.16 -4.68
C ALA A 227 -18.09 -12.51 -5.35
N ALA A 228 -18.88 -12.87 -6.38
CA ALA A 228 -18.66 -14.07 -7.16
C ALA A 228 -17.35 -13.96 -7.97
N VAL A 229 -17.11 -12.83 -8.64
CA VAL A 229 -15.88 -12.59 -9.41
C VAL A 229 -14.64 -12.62 -8.51
N VAL A 230 -14.69 -11.98 -7.34
CA VAL A 230 -13.60 -12.05 -6.36
C VAL A 230 -13.34 -13.50 -5.94
N THR A 231 -14.40 -14.24 -5.61
CA THR A 231 -14.27 -15.65 -5.19
C THR A 231 -13.68 -16.51 -6.30
N VAL A 232 -14.18 -16.36 -7.53
CA VAL A 232 -13.68 -17.07 -8.71
C VAL A 232 -12.23 -16.71 -9.01
N ALA A 233 -11.84 -15.44 -8.90
CA ALA A 233 -10.46 -15.00 -9.13
C ALA A 233 -9.48 -15.59 -8.10
N VAL A 234 -9.86 -15.61 -6.82
CA VAL A 234 -9.05 -16.23 -5.76
C VAL A 234 -8.95 -17.74 -5.96
N LEU A 235 -10.06 -18.43 -6.27
CA LEU A 235 -10.05 -19.87 -6.53
C LEU A 235 -9.27 -20.22 -7.80
N GLY A 236 -9.34 -19.40 -8.84
CA GLY A 236 -8.55 -19.56 -10.07
C GLY A 236 -7.06 -19.43 -9.80
N THR A 237 -6.66 -18.46 -8.98
CA THR A 237 -5.26 -18.29 -8.54
C THR A 237 -4.78 -19.48 -7.71
N ALA A 238 -5.63 -19.97 -6.80
CA ALA A 238 -5.35 -21.17 -6.01
C ALA A 238 -5.22 -22.44 -6.88
N ALA A 239 -6.07 -22.59 -7.91
CA ALA A 239 -6.01 -23.70 -8.85
C ALA A 239 -4.75 -23.66 -9.74
N GLY A 240 -4.37 -22.49 -10.25
CA GLY A 240 -3.10 -22.32 -10.99
C GLY A 240 -1.89 -22.67 -10.12
N SER A 241 -1.90 -22.23 -8.86
CA SER A 241 -0.85 -22.53 -7.89
C SER A 241 -0.82 -24.01 -7.50
N LEU A 242 -1.97 -24.67 -7.40
CA LEU A 242 -2.09 -26.12 -7.18
C LEU A 242 -1.36 -26.89 -8.28
N VAL A 243 -1.58 -26.53 -9.55
CA VAL A 243 -0.89 -27.16 -10.69
C VAL A 243 0.62 -26.97 -10.58
N VAL A 244 1.09 -25.77 -10.25
CA VAL A 244 2.53 -25.51 -10.05
C VAL A 244 3.08 -26.37 -8.90
N GLY A 245 2.39 -26.43 -7.76
CA GLY A 245 2.81 -27.25 -6.62
C GLY A 245 2.91 -28.74 -6.97
N LEU A 246 1.96 -29.27 -7.73
CA LEU A 246 2.00 -30.65 -8.21
C LEU A 246 3.16 -30.89 -9.18
N ARG A 247 3.38 -29.99 -10.14
CA ARG A 247 4.50 -30.08 -11.09
C ARG A 247 5.87 -30.09 -10.42
N VAL A 248 6.03 -29.34 -9.33
CA VAL A 248 7.26 -29.37 -8.52
C VAL A 248 7.42 -30.72 -7.82
N LEU A 249 6.34 -31.30 -7.28
CA LEU A 249 6.39 -32.61 -6.62
C LEU A 249 6.62 -33.77 -7.58
N THR A 250 6.14 -33.69 -8.82
CA THR A 250 6.38 -34.69 -9.87
C THR A 250 7.76 -34.56 -10.53
N GLY A 251 8.53 -33.52 -10.19
CA GLY A 251 9.85 -33.27 -10.74
C GLY A 251 9.85 -32.64 -12.14
N GLU A 252 8.71 -32.14 -12.62
CA GLU A 252 8.64 -31.39 -13.89
C GLU A 252 9.33 -30.02 -13.82
N VAL A 253 9.49 -29.49 -12.61
CA VAL A 253 10.14 -28.19 -12.34
C VAL A 253 11.31 -28.42 -11.39
N ASP A 254 12.50 -28.01 -11.79
CA ASP A 254 13.76 -28.24 -11.07
C ASP A 254 13.92 -27.30 -9.85
N VAL A 255 13.13 -27.56 -8.81
CA VAL A 255 13.09 -26.82 -7.56
C VAL A 255 12.89 -27.82 -6.41
N PRO A 256 13.44 -27.58 -5.20
CA PRO A 256 13.28 -28.51 -4.09
C PRO A 256 11.81 -28.89 -3.80
N THR A 257 11.56 -30.17 -3.58
CA THR A 257 10.20 -30.73 -3.39
C THR A 257 9.43 -30.11 -2.22
N TRP A 258 10.14 -29.61 -1.19
CA TRP A 258 9.53 -28.87 -0.08
C TRP A 258 8.80 -27.60 -0.54
N VAL A 259 9.23 -26.99 -1.65
CA VAL A 259 8.57 -25.81 -2.25
C VAL A 259 7.19 -26.22 -2.77
N GLY A 260 7.11 -27.34 -3.50
CA GLY A 260 5.85 -27.89 -3.98
C GLY A 260 4.90 -28.22 -2.82
N ALA A 261 5.39 -28.91 -1.80
CA ALA A 261 4.61 -29.20 -0.59
C ALA A 261 4.11 -27.92 0.12
N GLY A 262 4.97 -26.90 0.22
CA GLY A 262 4.62 -25.61 0.80
C GLY A 262 3.54 -24.87 0.00
N ILE A 263 3.61 -24.88 -1.34
CA ILE A 263 2.57 -24.32 -2.22
C ILE A 263 1.24 -25.03 -1.96
N LEU A 264 1.22 -26.36 -1.92
CA LEU A 264 -0.01 -27.12 -1.69
C LEU A 264 -0.64 -26.83 -0.32
N ALA A 265 0.17 -26.74 0.74
CA ALA A 265 -0.30 -26.41 2.08
C ALA A 265 -0.90 -24.99 2.15
N ALA A 266 -0.27 -24.02 1.48
CA ALA A 266 -0.74 -22.63 1.43
C ALA A 266 -2.02 -22.49 0.58
N VAL A 267 -2.11 -23.22 -0.54
CA VAL A 267 -3.33 -23.33 -1.36
C VAL A 267 -4.47 -23.93 -0.53
N ALA A 268 -4.25 -25.05 0.16
CA ALA A 268 -5.27 -25.67 1.01
C ALA A 268 -5.77 -24.70 2.09
N THR A 269 -4.87 -23.93 2.72
CA THR A 269 -5.22 -22.90 3.71
C THR A 269 -6.04 -21.77 3.09
N THR A 270 -5.68 -21.31 1.89
CA THR A 270 -6.40 -20.27 1.13
C THR A 270 -7.81 -20.74 0.78
N VAL A 271 -7.95 -21.95 0.23
CA VAL A 271 -9.24 -22.58 -0.09
C VAL A 271 -10.08 -22.77 1.17
N GLY A 272 -9.48 -23.22 2.27
CA GLY A 272 -10.16 -23.34 3.57
C GLY A 272 -10.71 -22.01 4.07
N CYS A 273 -9.97 -20.91 3.91
CA CYS A 273 -10.45 -19.57 4.23
C CYS A 273 -11.63 -19.14 3.34
N VAL A 274 -11.60 -19.43 2.04
CA VAL A 274 -12.72 -19.15 1.11
C VAL A 274 -13.95 -19.99 1.44
N VAL A 275 -13.79 -21.28 1.74
CA VAL A 275 -14.90 -22.15 2.17
C VAL A 275 -15.51 -21.62 3.46
N ARG A 276 -14.69 -21.25 4.44
CA ARG A 276 -15.17 -20.62 5.68
C ARG A 276 -15.90 -19.31 5.41
N ALA A 277 -15.40 -18.50 4.47
CA ALA A 277 -16.05 -17.26 4.05
C ALA A 277 -17.45 -17.51 3.46
N LEU A 278 -17.62 -18.55 2.62
CA LEU A 278 -18.92 -18.92 2.06
C LEU A 278 -19.90 -19.45 3.12
N VAL A 279 -19.41 -20.14 4.15
CA VAL A 279 -20.24 -20.62 5.26
C VAL A 279 -20.70 -19.46 6.15
N VAL A 280 -19.78 -18.60 6.60
CA VAL A 280 -20.09 -17.46 7.48
C VAL A 280 -20.84 -16.36 6.73
N GLY A 281 -20.49 -16.15 5.46
CA GLY A 281 -21.05 -15.10 4.60
C GLY A 281 -22.54 -15.26 4.27
N ARG A 282 -23.13 -16.43 4.56
CA ARG A 282 -24.59 -16.64 4.47
C ARG A 282 -25.36 -15.90 5.57
N GLY A 283 -24.72 -15.62 6.70
CA GLY A 283 -25.32 -14.88 7.82
C GLY A 283 -24.74 -13.46 7.98
N ASP A 284 -23.44 -13.30 7.79
CA ASP A 284 -22.75 -12.00 7.90
C ASP A 284 -21.75 -11.83 6.75
N HIS A 285 -22.14 -11.04 5.73
CA HIS A 285 -21.33 -10.73 4.55
C HIS A 285 -19.96 -10.15 4.91
N ARG A 286 -19.87 -9.36 6.00
CA ARG A 286 -18.61 -8.76 6.45
C ARG A 286 -17.68 -9.83 7.00
N ALA A 287 -18.18 -10.71 7.85
CA ALA A 287 -17.39 -11.80 8.40
C ALA A 287 -16.92 -12.75 7.28
N GLY A 288 -17.75 -12.97 6.26
CA GLY A 288 -17.33 -13.64 5.01
C GLY A 288 -16.16 -12.93 4.31
N ALA A 289 -16.28 -11.62 4.05
CA ALA A 289 -15.22 -10.83 3.43
C ALA A 289 -13.91 -10.84 4.24
N VAL A 290 -13.97 -10.81 5.57
CA VAL A 290 -12.76 -10.92 6.41
C VAL A 290 -12.04 -12.25 6.20
N TRP A 291 -12.76 -13.37 6.03
CA TRP A 291 -12.15 -14.67 5.75
C TRP A 291 -11.57 -14.75 4.33
N VAL A 292 -12.23 -14.18 3.31
CA VAL A 292 -11.63 -14.05 1.98
C VAL A 292 -10.33 -13.25 2.04
N ARG A 293 -10.32 -12.12 2.78
CA ARG A 293 -9.10 -11.31 2.98
C ARG A 293 -7.98 -12.13 3.60
N ARG A 294 -8.27 -12.98 4.59
CA ARG A 294 -7.27 -13.87 5.21
C ARG A 294 -6.71 -14.88 4.20
N GLY A 295 -7.57 -15.48 3.38
CA GLY A 295 -7.13 -16.39 2.32
C GLY A 295 -6.21 -15.70 1.32
N VAL A 296 -6.59 -14.52 0.85
CA VAL A 296 -5.77 -13.70 -0.06
C VAL A 296 -4.43 -13.32 0.56
N LEU A 297 -4.41 -12.98 1.85
CA LEU A 297 -3.15 -12.72 2.56
C LEU A 297 -2.26 -13.97 2.63
N VAL A 298 -2.83 -15.17 2.84
CA VAL A 298 -2.05 -16.42 2.81
C VAL A 298 -1.51 -16.69 1.39
N SER A 299 -2.34 -16.51 0.37
CA SER A 299 -1.92 -16.62 -1.03
C SER A 299 -0.76 -15.69 -1.32
N LEU A 300 -0.92 -14.40 -1.01
CA LEU A 300 0.07 -13.36 -1.25
C LEU A 300 1.34 -13.61 -0.43
N LEU A 301 1.26 -13.98 0.85
CA LEU A 301 2.44 -14.11 1.70
C LEU A 301 3.23 -15.40 1.48
N VAL A 302 2.55 -16.49 1.16
CA VAL A 302 3.15 -17.84 1.16
C VAL A 302 3.07 -18.46 -0.22
N THR A 303 1.87 -18.56 -0.80
CA THR A 303 1.67 -19.25 -2.09
C THR A 303 2.48 -18.56 -3.19
N GLN A 304 2.31 -17.25 -3.37
CA GLN A 304 3.00 -16.51 -4.43
C GLN A 304 4.51 -16.45 -4.20
N LEU A 305 4.97 -16.32 -2.96
CA LEU A 305 6.41 -16.33 -2.62
C LEU A 305 7.08 -17.62 -3.09
N LEU A 306 6.45 -18.77 -2.81
CA LEU A 306 6.93 -20.08 -3.24
C LEU A 306 6.72 -20.29 -4.74
N ALA A 307 5.61 -19.82 -5.30
CA ALA A 307 5.33 -19.91 -6.72
C ALA A 307 6.34 -19.11 -7.56
N PHE A 308 6.81 -17.94 -7.09
CA PHE A 308 7.85 -17.15 -7.74
C PHE A 308 9.17 -17.91 -7.87
N ARG A 309 9.45 -18.84 -6.95
CA ARG A 309 10.62 -19.72 -7.02
C ARG A 309 10.44 -20.84 -8.06
N ALA A 310 9.21 -21.24 -8.36
CA ALA A 310 8.89 -22.32 -9.29
C ALA A 310 8.59 -21.82 -10.71
N VAL A 311 7.59 -20.96 -10.87
CA VAL A 311 7.10 -20.46 -12.16
C VAL A 311 6.73 -18.98 -12.04
N GLN A 312 7.63 -18.11 -12.51
CA GLN A 312 7.52 -16.65 -12.35
C GLN A 312 6.23 -16.06 -12.93
N TRP A 313 5.82 -16.46 -14.14
CA TRP A 313 4.63 -15.89 -14.80
C TRP A 313 3.32 -16.19 -14.07
N VAL A 314 3.16 -17.41 -13.55
CA VAL A 314 1.99 -17.80 -12.76
C VAL A 314 1.94 -16.98 -11.47
N ALA A 315 3.11 -16.77 -10.85
CA ALA A 315 3.22 -15.99 -9.62
C ALA A 315 2.92 -14.49 -9.83
N VAL A 316 3.35 -13.91 -10.97
CA VAL A 316 2.99 -12.52 -11.35
C VAL A 316 1.49 -12.38 -11.53
N ALA A 317 0.85 -13.30 -12.27
CA ALA A 317 -0.59 -13.27 -12.47
C ALA A 317 -1.36 -13.41 -11.16
N GLY A 318 -0.94 -14.35 -10.30
CA GLY A 318 -1.53 -14.56 -8.97
C GLY A 318 -1.38 -13.34 -8.07
N LEU A 319 -0.20 -12.71 -8.05
CA LEU A 319 0.05 -11.46 -7.33
C LEU A 319 -0.89 -10.33 -7.77
N VAL A 320 -1.02 -10.11 -9.08
CA VAL A 320 -1.90 -9.05 -9.59
C VAL A 320 -3.33 -9.29 -9.15
N VAL A 321 -3.83 -10.52 -9.26
CA VAL A 321 -5.17 -10.88 -8.79
C VAL A 321 -5.31 -10.66 -7.28
N ASP A 322 -4.37 -11.15 -6.48
CA ASP A 322 -4.40 -11.02 -5.02
C ASP A 322 -4.42 -9.54 -4.57
N LEU A 323 -3.65 -8.66 -5.23
CA LEU A 323 -3.66 -7.22 -4.94
C LEU A 323 -4.98 -6.55 -5.32
N LEU A 324 -5.52 -6.84 -6.51
CA LEU A 324 -6.80 -6.28 -6.94
C LEU A 324 -7.93 -6.71 -5.99
N VAL A 325 -7.92 -7.98 -5.58
CA VAL A 325 -8.87 -8.51 -4.60
C VAL A 325 -8.68 -7.85 -3.24
N LEU A 326 -7.45 -7.66 -2.77
CA LEU A 326 -7.17 -7.00 -1.48
C LEU A 326 -7.68 -5.55 -1.47
N VAL A 327 -7.48 -4.81 -2.57
CA VAL A 327 -8.01 -3.44 -2.75
C VAL A 327 -9.55 -3.47 -2.74
N ALA A 328 -10.15 -4.36 -3.51
CA ALA A 328 -11.61 -4.51 -3.59
C ALA A 328 -12.24 -4.80 -2.20
N LEU A 329 -11.65 -5.74 -1.45
CA LEU A 329 -12.10 -6.03 -0.08
C LEU A 329 -11.82 -4.90 0.91
N GLY A 330 -10.72 -4.15 0.74
CA GLY A 330 -10.42 -2.97 1.55
C GLY A 330 -11.52 -1.91 1.42
N VAL A 331 -11.92 -1.63 0.19
CA VAL A 331 -13.00 -0.69 -0.14
C VAL A 331 -14.35 -1.16 0.41
N ALA A 332 -14.71 -2.43 0.18
CA ALA A 332 -15.97 -3.00 0.66
C ALA A 332 -16.07 -2.95 2.21
N LEU A 333 -15.00 -3.37 2.90
CA LEU A 333 -14.97 -3.38 4.36
C LEU A 333 -14.92 -1.98 4.99
N GLY A 334 -14.35 -0.99 4.30
CA GLY A 334 -14.28 0.40 4.76
C GLY A 334 -15.63 1.12 4.74
N ARG A 335 -16.45 0.90 3.71
CA ARG A 335 -17.79 1.50 3.60
C ARG A 335 -18.75 1.04 4.69
N ASP A 336 -18.66 -0.23 5.08
CA ASP A 336 -19.50 -0.79 6.15
C ASP A 336 -19.20 -0.18 7.52
N ASP A 337 -17.95 0.24 7.76
CA ASP A 337 -17.57 0.94 8.98
C ASP A 337 -18.13 2.37 9.00
N GLU A 338 -18.03 3.11 7.89
CA GLU A 338 -18.60 4.46 7.77
C GLU A 338 -20.13 4.45 7.95
N ARG A 339 -20.85 3.54 7.27
CA ARG A 339 -22.32 3.40 7.38
C ARG A 339 -22.81 3.05 8.79
N ARG A 340 -22.00 2.35 9.60
CA ARG A 340 -22.34 2.03 11.00
C ARG A 340 -22.09 3.20 11.93
N THR A 341 -21.05 4.01 11.67
CA THR A 341 -20.78 5.21 12.48
C THR A 341 -21.77 6.35 12.25
N THR A 342 -22.41 6.41 11.07
CA THR A 342 -23.43 7.41 10.74
C THR A 342 -24.86 6.99 11.07
N ARG A 343 -25.11 5.72 11.43
CA ARG A 343 -26.41 5.31 11.97
C ARG A 343 -26.54 5.90 13.38
N PRO A 344 -27.57 6.73 13.66
CA PRO A 344 -27.84 7.15 15.03
C PRO A 344 -28.01 5.88 15.84
N ARG A 345 -27.33 5.78 16.99
CA ARG A 345 -27.70 4.78 18.00
C ARG A 345 -29.14 5.09 18.39
N GLY A 346 -30.08 4.36 17.79
CA GLY A 346 -31.48 4.39 18.15
C GLY A 346 -31.58 4.14 19.65
N ARG A 347 -32.38 4.98 20.29
CA ARG A 347 -32.69 4.98 21.73
C ARG A 347 -33.03 3.59 22.26
#